data_AF-A0A0B3RU66-F1
#
_entry.id   AF-A0A0B3RU66-F1
#
_cell.length_a   1.000
_cell.length_b   1.000
_cell.length_c   1.000
_cell.angle_alpha   90.00
_cell.angle_beta   90.00
_cell.angle_gamma   90.00
#
_symmetry.space_group_name_H-M   'P 1'
#
loop_
_entity.id
_entity.type
_entity.pdbx_description
1 polymer ?
#
loop_
_entity_poly.entity_id
_entity_poly.type
_entity_poly.pdbx_seq_one_letter_code
_entity_poly.pdbx_strand_id
1 'polypeptide(L)'
;MGMLEDLIAMRQADLRLAEAWVDLVNALSDHAEALEKDGVRLEVKPWKGKLSLDLRLVGPPKALPVPAPAPEPGPVPDGDPVPAPAPEPGPSAAPKTGDWTEDEDRELLALDAQGHPVKAVIAPRLGRSWQAVGLRLKKLKEERAEAPAPDGDPAPDVEPEPAPAPEPEPAPPPASAPAASSGSAFRYALDLDALPTAREKAAERRLRAIGYAKPFTPASDLKLVQALGAGKSIDAASRSTGLSPAQARGRWRALLPEVTLENQAALAAVLNKRVELAKQ
;
A
#
# COMPACT_ATOMS: atom_id res chain seq x y z
N MET A 1 39.01 19.17 21.39
CA MET A 1 37.84 19.30 22.28
C MET A 1 36.55 18.76 21.66
N GLY A 2 36.26 18.97 20.37
CA GLY A 2 34.96 18.55 19.77
C GLY A 2 34.53 17.09 19.94
N MET A 3 35.43 16.11 19.78
CA MET A 3 35.04 14.69 19.87
C MET A 3 34.45 14.25 21.22
N LEU A 4 34.85 14.89 22.33
CA LEU A 4 34.30 14.54 23.64
C LEU A 4 32.88 15.11 23.82
N GLU A 5 32.65 16.33 23.33
CA GLU A 5 31.32 16.96 23.35
C GLU A 5 30.33 16.21 22.47
N ASP A 6 30.77 15.76 21.28
CA ASP A 6 29.97 14.93 20.38
C ASP A 6 29.59 13.58 21.03
N LEU A 7 30.53 12.94 21.73
CA LEU A 7 30.27 11.68 22.43
C LEU A 7 29.29 11.84 23.60
N ILE A 8 29.39 12.96 24.32
CA ILE A 8 28.43 13.32 25.39
C ILE A 8 27.05 13.59 24.79
N ALA A 9 26.96 14.33 23.70
CA ALA A 9 25.70 14.63 23.02
C ALA A 9 25.02 13.36 22.49
N MET A 10 25.78 12.45 21.89
CA MET A 10 25.28 11.15 21.43
C MET A 10 24.72 10.33 22.60
N ARG A 11 25.46 10.23 23.70
CA ARG A 11 25.01 9.47 24.88
C ARG A 11 23.79 10.07 25.56
N GLN A 12 23.65 11.40 25.53
CA GLN A 12 22.43 12.08 26.00
C GLN A 12 21.24 11.81 25.08
N ALA A 13 21.43 11.71 23.76
CA ALA A 13 20.38 11.34 22.83
C ALA A 13 19.89 9.90 23.07
N ASP A 14 20.82 8.96 23.30
CA ASP A 14 20.50 7.58 23.64
C ASP A 14 19.71 7.48 24.96
N LEU A 15 20.09 8.27 25.97
CA LEU A 15 19.38 8.31 27.25
C LEU A 15 17.94 8.81 27.09
N ARG A 16 17.73 9.90 26.34
CA ARG A 16 16.39 10.43 26.07
C ARG A 16 15.53 9.44 25.29
N LEU A 17 16.12 8.70 24.36
CA LEU A 17 15.41 7.65 23.63
C LEU A 17 14.99 6.52 24.56
N ALA A 18 15.86 6.12 25.50
CA ALA A 18 15.54 5.11 26.50
C ALA A 18 14.41 5.57 27.46
N GLU A 19 14.45 6.82 27.92
CA GLU A 19 13.38 7.41 28.74
C GLU A 19 12.04 7.42 28.00
N ALA A 20 12.02 7.84 26.73
CA ALA A 20 10.81 7.83 25.91
C ALA A 20 10.24 6.40 25.71
N TRP A 21 11.11 5.39 25.63
CA TRP A 21 10.68 3.99 25.57
C TRP A 21 10.02 3.53 26.88
N VAL A 22 10.56 3.93 28.03
CA VAL A 22 9.97 3.62 29.34
C VAL A 22 8.59 4.28 29.48
N ASP A 23 8.46 5.55 29.11
CA ASP A 23 7.18 6.27 29.15
C ASP A 23 6.13 5.62 28.26
N LEU A 24 6.52 5.18 27.05
CA LEU A 24 5.62 4.47 26.14
C LEU A 24 5.15 3.13 26.73
N VAL A 25 6.05 2.36 27.34
CA VAL A 25 5.69 1.08 27.97
C VAL A 25 4.74 1.31 29.15
N ASN A 26 4.98 2.33 29.98
CA ASN A 26 4.08 2.68 31.08
C ASN A 26 2.68 3.09 30.57
N ALA A 27 2.61 3.95 29.55
CA ALA A 27 1.35 4.36 28.96
C ALA A 27 0.56 3.18 28.34
N LEU A 28 1.27 2.20 27.75
CA LEU A 28 0.66 0.97 27.23
C LEU A 28 0.16 0.06 28.35
N SER A 29 0.87 -0.05 29.47
CA SER A 29 0.42 -0.77 30.66
C SER A 29 -0.86 -0.15 31.26
N ASP A 30 -0.91 1.18 31.38
CA ASP A 30 -2.10 1.89 31.88
C ASP A 30 -3.32 1.64 30.98
N HIS A 31 -3.11 1.65 29.66
CA HIS A 31 -4.17 1.31 28.70
C HIS A 31 -4.55 -0.17 28.75
N ALA A 32 -3.62 -1.08 29.02
CA ALA A 32 -3.91 -2.50 29.17
C ALA A 32 -4.86 -2.75 30.35
N GLU A 33 -4.65 -2.06 31.48
CA GLU A 33 -5.56 -2.15 32.63
C GLU A 33 -6.95 -1.59 32.31
N ALA A 34 -7.04 -0.50 31.54
CA ALA A 34 -8.32 0.04 31.09
C ALA A 34 -9.05 -0.95 30.15
N LEU A 35 -8.34 -1.54 29.20
CA LEU A 35 -8.88 -2.53 28.26
C LEU A 35 -9.33 -3.81 28.96
N GLU A 36 -8.62 -4.26 30.01
CA GLU A 36 -9.01 -5.47 30.74
C GLU A 36 -10.34 -5.29 31.48
N LYS A 37 -10.65 -4.08 31.95
CA LYS A 37 -11.99 -3.74 32.50
C LYS A 37 -13.10 -3.86 31.46
N ASP A 38 -12.78 -3.66 30.19
CA ASP A 38 -13.69 -3.79 29.05
C ASP A 38 -13.71 -5.21 28.45
N GLY A 39 -13.03 -6.18 29.07
CA GLY A 39 -12.96 -7.56 28.59
C GLY A 39 -12.00 -7.77 27.42
N VAL A 40 -11.08 -6.83 27.19
CA VAL A 40 -10.04 -6.90 26.16
C VAL A 40 -8.68 -7.05 26.84
N ARG A 41 -7.99 -8.16 26.60
CA ARG A 41 -6.62 -8.38 27.07
C ARG A 41 -5.62 -7.95 26.01
N LEU A 42 -4.69 -7.10 26.43
CA LEU A 42 -3.52 -6.70 25.65
C LEU A 42 -2.33 -7.55 26.10
N GLU A 43 -1.71 -8.31 25.19
CA GLU A 43 -0.51 -9.09 25.48
C GLU A 43 0.68 -8.49 24.73
N VAL A 44 1.69 -8.04 25.49
CA VAL A 44 2.92 -7.46 24.95
C VAL A 44 4.00 -8.53 24.92
N LYS A 45 4.49 -8.89 23.73
CA LYS A 45 5.56 -9.88 23.55
C LYS A 45 6.84 -9.23 23.03
N PRO A 46 8.00 -9.46 23.67
CA PRO A 46 9.28 -9.08 23.09
C PRO A 46 9.61 -10.01 21.93
N TRP A 47 9.88 -9.46 20.74
CA TRP A 47 10.30 -10.23 19.56
C TRP A 47 11.48 -9.56 18.87
N LYS A 48 12.69 -10.13 19.00
CA LYS A 48 13.90 -9.78 18.20
C LYS A 48 14.10 -8.25 18.04
N GLY A 49 14.05 -7.51 19.14
CA GLY A 49 14.23 -6.04 19.12
C GLY A 49 13.02 -5.25 18.64
N LYS A 50 11.84 -5.88 18.54
CA LYS A 50 10.54 -5.24 18.28
C LYS A 50 9.56 -5.63 19.38
N LEU A 51 8.64 -4.72 19.67
CA LEU A 51 7.49 -4.99 20.54
C LEU A 51 6.31 -5.39 19.65
N SER A 52 5.75 -6.56 19.91
CA SER A 52 4.50 -7.01 19.29
C SER A 52 3.37 -6.87 20.31
N LEU A 53 2.24 -6.32 19.88
CA LEU A 53 1.01 -6.20 20.66
C LEU A 53 -0.05 -7.12 20.06
N ASP A 54 -0.48 -8.12 20.84
CA ASP A 54 -1.63 -8.96 20.53
C ASP A 54 -2.84 -8.45 21.34
N LEU A 55 -3.93 -8.09 20.66
CA LEU A 55 -5.22 -7.82 21.32
C LEU A 55 -6.10 -9.06 21.25
N ARG A 56 -6.56 -9.54 22.41
CA ARG A 56 -7.49 -10.68 22.51
C ARG A 56 -8.70 -10.28 23.33
N LEU A 57 -9.89 -10.58 22.83
CA LEU A 57 -11.09 -10.53 23.68
C LEU A 57 -11.03 -11.69 24.68
N VAL A 58 -11.12 -11.37 25.97
CA VAL A 58 -11.12 -12.35 27.06
C VAL A 58 -12.49 -12.29 27.71
N GLY A 59 -13.37 -13.18 27.26
CA GLY A 59 -14.71 -13.36 27.82
C GLY A 59 -15.72 -13.73 26.73
N PRO A 60 -16.78 -14.48 27.06
CA PRO A 60 -17.90 -14.63 26.17
C PRO A 60 -18.49 -13.24 25.89
N PRO A 61 -18.92 -12.91 24.66
CA PRO A 61 -19.57 -11.65 24.38
C PRO A 61 -20.70 -11.48 25.39
N LYS A 62 -20.69 -10.37 26.14
CA LYS A 62 -21.76 -10.04 27.08
C LYS A 62 -23.06 -10.04 26.27
N ALA A 63 -23.86 -11.09 26.44
CA ALA A 63 -25.09 -11.25 25.71
C ALA A 63 -25.93 -9.99 25.97
N LEU A 64 -26.24 -9.25 24.91
CA LEU A 64 -27.25 -8.21 24.99
C LEU A 64 -28.52 -8.85 25.56
N PRO A 65 -29.26 -8.15 26.46
CA PRO A 65 -30.53 -8.66 26.94
C PRO A 65 -31.39 -8.98 25.72
N VAL A 66 -31.69 -10.26 25.52
CA VAL A 66 -32.57 -10.73 24.47
C VAL A 66 -33.91 -10.02 24.71
N PRO A 67 -34.39 -9.18 23.77
CA PRO A 67 -35.70 -8.57 23.92
C PRO A 67 -36.74 -9.68 24.08
N ALA A 68 -37.66 -9.50 25.03
CA ALA A 68 -38.72 -10.45 25.31
C ALA A 68 -39.41 -10.88 24.00
N PRO A 69 -39.75 -12.17 23.85
CA PRO A 69 -40.37 -12.67 22.63
C PRO A 69 -41.63 -11.85 22.32
N ALA A 70 -41.68 -11.30 21.10
CA ALA A 70 -42.88 -10.65 20.60
C ALA A 70 -44.04 -11.68 20.58
N PRO A 71 -45.28 -11.26 20.86
CA PRO A 71 -46.43 -12.15 20.83
C PRO A 71 -46.56 -12.81 19.45
N GLU A 72 -46.84 -14.10 19.44
CA GLU A 72 -46.97 -14.91 18.24
C GLU A 72 -47.99 -14.28 17.26
N PRO A 73 -47.63 -14.14 15.96
CA PRO A 73 -48.61 -13.80 14.95
C PRO A 73 -49.59 -14.96 14.80
N GLY A 74 -50.89 -14.63 14.74
CA GLY A 74 -51.96 -15.58 14.51
C GLY A 74 -51.79 -16.37 13.20
N PRO A 75 -52.54 -17.48 13.04
CA PRO A 75 -52.35 -18.44 11.96
C PRO A 75 -52.52 -17.77 10.59
N VAL A 76 -51.45 -17.81 9.79
CA VAL A 76 -51.46 -17.43 8.37
C VAL A 76 -51.90 -18.66 7.57
N PRO A 77 -52.86 -18.54 6.63
CA PRO A 77 -53.30 -19.68 5.82
C PRO A 77 -52.20 -20.19 4.89
N ASP A 78 -52.17 -21.52 4.72
CA ASP A 78 -51.27 -22.28 3.86
C ASP A 78 -51.05 -21.63 2.49
N GLY A 79 -49.82 -21.16 2.25
CA GLY A 79 -49.34 -20.66 0.98
C GLY A 79 -48.02 -21.33 0.63
N ASP A 80 -48.08 -22.14 -0.43
CA ASP A 80 -47.04 -22.67 -1.33
C ASP A 80 -45.65 -23.11 -0.80
N PRO A 81 -45.09 -24.21 -1.32
CA PRO A 81 -43.80 -24.73 -0.89
C PRO A 81 -42.67 -23.75 -1.17
N VAL A 82 -42.02 -23.32 -0.09
CA VAL A 82 -40.77 -22.53 -0.10
C VAL A 82 -39.69 -23.33 -0.88
N PRO A 83 -39.02 -22.73 -1.88
CA PRO A 83 -37.90 -23.39 -2.55
C PRO A 83 -36.80 -23.67 -1.54
N ALA A 84 -36.29 -24.91 -1.56
CA ALA A 84 -35.27 -25.40 -0.63
C ALA A 84 -34.07 -24.43 -0.55
N PRO A 85 -33.53 -24.19 0.66
CA PRO A 85 -32.35 -23.35 0.82
C PRO A 85 -31.18 -23.94 0.01
N ALA A 86 -30.49 -23.08 -0.74
CA ALA A 86 -29.28 -23.44 -1.43
C ALA A 86 -28.28 -24.06 -0.43
N PRO A 87 -27.56 -25.13 -0.81
CA PRO A 87 -26.66 -25.82 0.10
C PRO A 87 -25.60 -24.86 0.62
N GLU A 88 -25.43 -24.83 1.94
CA GLU A 88 -24.36 -24.07 2.58
C GLU A 88 -23.00 -24.50 2.02
N PRO A 89 -22.07 -23.56 1.75
CA PRO A 89 -20.71 -23.90 1.36
C PRO A 89 -20.07 -24.71 2.49
N GLY A 90 -19.81 -25.97 2.20
CA GLY A 90 -19.23 -26.91 3.15
C GLY A 90 -17.87 -26.44 3.71
N PRO A 91 -17.41 -27.06 4.81
CA PRO A 91 -16.17 -26.70 5.48
C PRO A 91 -14.99 -26.71 4.50
N SER A 92 -14.32 -25.55 4.40
CA SER A 92 -13.12 -25.38 3.59
C SER A 92 -12.08 -26.40 4.03
N ALA A 93 -11.79 -27.38 3.17
CA ALA A 93 -10.71 -28.34 3.39
C ALA A 93 -9.40 -27.56 3.63
N ALA A 94 -8.65 -27.95 4.67
CA ALA A 94 -7.38 -27.34 4.98
C ALA A 94 -6.47 -27.35 3.73
N PRO A 95 -5.77 -26.24 3.43
CA PRO A 95 -4.97 -26.15 2.23
C PRO A 95 -3.87 -27.22 2.22
N LYS A 96 -3.73 -27.94 1.10
CA LYS A 96 -2.67 -28.91 0.88
C LYS A 96 -1.32 -28.21 1.05
N THR A 97 -0.49 -28.73 1.94
CA THR A 97 0.87 -28.26 2.18
C THR A 97 1.81 -29.35 1.65
N GLY A 98 2.51 -29.07 0.56
CA GLY A 98 3.31 -30.05 -0.19
C GLY A 98 3.83 -29.45 -1.49
N ASP A 99 4.74 -30.15 -2.17
CA ASP A 99 5.31 -29.69 -3.44
C ASP A 99 4.24 -29.57 -4.54
N TRP A 100 4.49 -28.69 -5.51
CA TRP A 100 3.63 -28.52 -6.69
C TRP A 100 3.87 -29.66 -7.67
N THR A 101 2.81 -30.33 -8.10
CA THR A 101 2.91 -31.35 -9.15
C THR A 101 2.72 -30.72 -10.53
N GLU A 102 3.26 -31.36 -11.57
CA GLU A 102 3.10 -30.90 -12.96
C GLU A 102 1.63 -30.83 -13.39
N ASP A 103 0.78 -31.72 -12.87
CA ASP A 103 -0.67 -31.69 -13.14
C ASP A 103 -1.35 -30.47 -12.48
N GLU A 104 -0.95 -30.11 -11.26
CA GLU A 104 -1.43 -28.90 -10.58
C GLU A 104 -1.00 -27.63 -11.34
N ASP A 105 0.23 -27.60 -11.87
CA ASP A 105 0.73 -26.48 -12.68
C ASP A 105 -0.01 -26.37 -14.02
N ARG A 106 -0.32 -27.50 -14.67
CA ARG A 106 -1.09 -27.54 -15.92
C ARG A 106 -2.51 -27.01 -15.71
N GLU A 107 -3.18 -27.42 -14.63
CA GLU A 107 -4.51 -26.93 -14.28
C GLU A 107 -4.48 -25.44 -13.89
N LEU A 108 -3.46 -25.01 -13.15
CA LEU A 108 -3.25 -23.60 -12.80
C LEU A 108 -3.13 -22.70 -14.04
N LEU A 109 -2.31 -23.10 -15.02
CA LEU A 109 -2.14 -22.36 -16.27
C LEU A 109 -3.41 -22.35 -17.12
N ALA A 110 -4.14 -23.46 -17.18
CA ALA A 110 -5.40 -23.54 -17.93
C ALA A 110 -6.46 -22.59 -17.34
N LEU A 111 -6.59 -22.53 -16.01
CA LEU A 111 -7.55 -21.65 -15.34
C LEU A 111 -7.17 -20.16 -15.44
N ASP A 112 -5.87 -19.84 -15.40
CA ASP A 112 -5.39 -18.47 -15.63
C ASP A 112 -5.61 -18.03 -17.09
N ALA A 113 -5.39 -18.92 -18.06
CA ALA A 113 -5.67 -18.64 -19.47
C ALA A 113 -7.16 -18.39 -19.74
N GLN A 114 -8.06 -19.00 -18.94
CA GLN A 114 -9.50 -18.75 -18.96
C GLN A 114 -9.91 -17.47 -18.19
N GLY A 115 -8.97 -16.77 -17.55
CA GLY A 115 -9.21 -15.52 -16.83
C GLY A 115 -9.89 -15.70 -15.46
N HIS A 116 -9.85 -16.91 -14.87
CA HIS A 116 -10.48 -17.14 -13.58
C HIS A 116 -9.77 -16.40 -12.43
N PRO A 117 -10.51 -15.82 -11.48
CA PRO A 117 -9.90 -15.11 -10.36
C PRO A 117 -9.20 -16.08 -9.39
N VAL A 118 -7.91 -15.83 -9.13
CA VAL A 118 -7.02 -16.69 -8.32
C VAL A 118 -7.62 -17.04 -6.96
N LYS A 119 -8.13 -16.03 -6.24
CA LYS A 119 -8.61 -16.21 -4.86
C LYS A 119 -9.95 -16.94 -4.78
N ALA A 120 -10.85 -16.71 -5.74
CA ALA A 120 -12.23 -17.18 -5.65
C ALA A 120 -12.46 -18.52 -6.35
N VAL A 121 -11.70 -18.83 -7.41
CA VAL A 121 -11.92 -20.02 -8.24
C VAL A 121 -10.70 -20.94 -8.22
N ILE A 122 -9.52 -20.42 -8.52
CA ILE A 122 -8.32 -21.26 -8.72
C ILE A 122 -7.84 -21.88 -7.40
N ALA A 123 -7.74 -21.08 -6.34
CA ALA A 123 -7.23 -21.54 -5.05
C ALA A 123 -8.11 -22.62 -4.38
N PRO A 124 -9.45 -22.46 -4.30
CA PRO A 124 -10.32 -23.54 -3.82
C PRO A 124 -10.24 -24.79 -4.68
N ARG A 125 -10.14 -24.64 -6.01
CA ARG A 125 -10.11 -25.77 -6.95
C ARG A 125 -8.86 -26.64 -6.82
N LEU A 126 -7.70 -26.01 -6.61
CA LEU A 126 -6.44 -26.72 -6.37
C LEU A 126 -6.30 -27.16 -4.90
N GLY A 127 -7.18 -26.70 -4.00
CA GLY A 127 -7.08 -26.95 -2.57
C GLY A 127 -5.79 -26.35 -1.96
N ARG A 128 -5.33 -25.21 -2.50
CA ARG A 128 -4.11 -24.51 -2.09
C ARG A 128 -4.45 -23.10 -1.60
N SER A 129 -3.58 -22.50 -0.80
CA SER A 129 -3.77 -21.11 -0.39
C SER A 129 -3.61 -20.17 -1.59
N TRP A 130 -4.41 -19.10 -1.64
CA TRP A 130 -4.36 -18.13 -2.75
C TRP A 130 -2.97 -17.49 -2.92
N GLN A 131 -2.19 -17.36 -1.83
CA GLN A 131 -0.83 -16.83 -1.87
C GLN A 131 0.14 -17.81 -2.54
N ALA A 132 0.05 -19.11 -2.22
CA ALA A 132 0.88 -20.14 -2.84
C ALA A 132 0.60 -20.23 -4.34
N VAL A 133 -0.69 -20.17 -4.73
CA VAL A 133 -1.12 -20.16 -6.13
C VAL A 133 -0.58 -18.92 -6.86
N GLY A 134 -0.71 -17.73 -6.26
CA GLY A 134 -0.20 -16.50 -6.86
C GLY A 134 1.32 -16.49 -7.06
N LEU A 135 2.07 -17.05 -6.10
CA LEU A 135 3.52 -17.18 -6.21
C LEU A 135 3.92 -18.17 -7.32
N ARG A 136 3.26 -19.33 -7.39
CA ARG A 136 3.56 -20.35 -8.41
C ARG A 136 3.22 -19.86 -9.82
N LEU A 137 2.07 -19.21 -10.00
CA LEU A 137 1.65 -18.66 -11.27
C LEU A 137 2.64 -17.62 -11.80
N LYS A 138 3.17 -16.76 -10.92
CA LYS A 138 4.22 -15.80 -11.29
C LYS A 138 5.48 -16.52 -11.79
N LYS A 139 5.94 -17.55 -11.04
CA LYS A 139 7.11 -18.35 -11.41
C LYS A 139 6.93 -19.06 -12.76
N LEU A 140 5.77 -19.66 -13.01
CA LEU A 140 5.46 -20.31 -14.31
C LEU A 140 5.43 -19.31 -15.48
N LYS A 141 4.98 -18.07 -15.24
CA LYS A 141 4.99 -17.01 -16.27
C LYS A 141 6.41 -16.53 -16.58
N GLU A 142 7.28 -16.47 -15.58
CA GLU A 142 8.70 -16.16 -15.75
C GLU A 142 9.42 -17.30 -16.50
N GLU A 143 9.22 -18.55 -16.10
CA GLU A 143 9.78 -19.74 -16.77
C GLU A 143 9.33 -19.85 -18.25
N ARG A 144 8.06 -19.50 -18.55
CA ARG A 144 7.55 -19.46 -19.93
C ARG A 144 8.12 -18.29 -20.75
N ALA A 145 8.43 -17.16 -20.11
CA ALA A 145 9.06 -16.03 -20.79
C ALA A 145 10.55 -16.29 -21.09
N GLU A 146 11.19 -17.17 -20.32
CA GLU A 146 12.60 -17.54 -20.48
C GLU A 146 12.81 -18.73 -21.43
N ALA A 147 11.76 -19.52 -21.71
CA ALA A 147 11.81 -20.54 -22.74
C ALA A 147 11.94 -19.88 -24.14
N PRO A 148 12.99 -20.21 -24.93
CA PRO A 148 13.10 -19.73 -26.30
C PRO A 148 11.88 -20.22 -27.09
N ALA A 149 11.24 -19.32 -27.83
CA ALA A 149 10.11 -19.67 -28.69
C ALA A 149 10.51 -20.82 -29.62
N PRO A 150 9.68 -21.86 -29.79
CA PRO A 150 9.96 -22.89 -30.78
C PRO A 150 10.06 -22.22 -32.15
N ASP A 151 11.25 -22.28 -32.74
CA ASP A 151 11.52 -21.91 -34.12
C ASP A 151 10.47 -22.54 -35.03
N GLY A 152 9.59 -21.69 -35.59
CA GLY A 152 8.68 -22.09 -36.64
C GLY A 152 9.47 -22.44 -37.90
N ASP A 153 9.06 -23.52 -38.56
CA ASP A 153 9.57 -24.08 -39.81
C ASP A 153 9.95 -23.04 -40.90
N PRO A 154 10.91 -23.40 -41.79
CA PRO A 154 11.50 -22.50 -42.77
C PRO A 154 10.56 -22.29 -43.97
N ALA A 155 10.24 -21.04 -44.26
CA ALA A 155 9.78 -20.62 -45.59
C ALA A 155 11.00 -20.28 -46.47
N PRO A 156 10.93 -20.53 -47.79
CA PRO A 156 12.10 -20.70 -48.64
C PRO A 156 12.78 -19.37 -48.99
N ASP A 157 14.11 -19.44 -48.95
CA ASP A 157 15.05 -18.90 -49.93
C ASP A 157 14.58 -17.67 -50.72
N VAL A 158 14.93 -16.47 -50.22
CA VAL A 158 15.17 -15.28 -51.05
C VAL A 158 16.38 -14.53 -50.49
N GLU A 159 17.54 -14.80 -51.09
CA GLU A 159 18.69 -13.90 -51.17
C GLU A 159 18.26 -12.55 -51.77
N PRO A 160 18.58 -11.41 -51.13
CA PRO A 160 19.77 -10.68 -51.59
C PRO A 160 20.60 -10.07 -50.45
N GLU A 161 21.92 -10.07 -50.65
CA GLU A 161 22.91 -9.37 -49.81
C GLU A 161 22.52 -7.90 -49.56
N PRO A 162 22.53 -7.43 -48.29
CA PRO A 162 22.55 -6.01 -48.01
C PRO A 162 23.98 -5.47 -48.15
N ALA A 163 24.12 -4.44 -48.97
CA ALA A 163 25.31 -3.63 -49.13
C ALA A 163 25.90 -3.15 -47.78
N PRO A 164 27.23 -2.92 -47.69
CA PRO A 164 27.89 -2.50 -46.47
C PRO A 164 27.30 -1.18 -45.93
N ALA A 165 26.91 -1.20 -44.66
CA ALA A 165 26.41 -0.02 -43.94
C ALA A 165 27.51 1.07 -43.84
N PRO A 166 27.16 2.35 -44.02
CA PRO A 166 28.09 3.46 -43.84
C PRO A 166 28.51 3.61 -42.36
N GLU A 167 29.75 4.03 -42.16
CA GLU A 167 30.36 4.36 -40.87
C GLU A 167 29.48 5.27 -40.00
N PRO A 168 29.44 5.03 -38.66
CA PRO A 168 28.66 5.86 -37.75
C PRO A 168 29.20 7.29 -37.69
N GLU A 169 28.33 8.26 -38.00
CA GLU A 169 28.60 9.67 -37.78
C GLU A 169 28.91 9.97 -36.30
N PRO A 170 29.79 10.95 -36.01
CA PRO A 170 30.19 11.32 -34.67
C PRO A 170 28.99 11.82 -33.85
N ALA A 171 28.87 11.27 -32.63
CA ALA A 171 27.81 11.60 -31.68
C ALA A 171 27.73 13.12 -31.42
N PRO A 172 26.52 13.71 -31.44
CA PRO A 172 26.34 15.13 -31.13
C PRO A 172 26.78 15.42 -29.68
N PRO A 173 27.37 16.59 -29.42
CA PRO A 173 27.80 16.99 -28.08
C PRO A 173 26.62 16.99 -27.10
N PRO A 174 26.87 16.68 -25.81
CA PRO A 174 25.82 16.58 -24.80
C PRO A 174 25.05 17.90 -24.71
N ALA A 175 23.73 17.81 -24.97
CA ALA A 175 22.80 18.90 -24.81
C ALA A 175 22.95 19.50 -23.40
N SER A 176 23.13 20.83 -23.34
CA SER A 176 23.29 21.58 -22.10
C SER A 176 22.15 21.26 -21.13
N ALA A 177 22.52 20.92 -19.89
CA ALA A 177 21.58 20.67 -18.80
C ALA A 177 20.57 21.83 -18.70
N PRO A 178 19.25 21.55 -18.62
CA PRO A 178 18.26 22.61 -18.49
C PRO A 178 18.46 23.36 -17.18
N ALA A 179 18.70 24.67 -17.28
CA ALA A 179 18.78 25.57 -16.15
C ALA A 179 17.54 25.41 -15.26
N ALA A 180 17.77 25.09 -13.98
CA ALA A 180 16.74 24.91 -12.99
C ALA A 180 15.86 26.17 -12.90
N SER A 181 14.61 26.04 -13.34
CA SER A 181 13.59 27.08 -13.23
C SER A 181 13.22 27.28 -11.74
N SER A 182 14.05 28.04 -11.03
CA SER A 182 13.91 28.31 -9.58
C SER A 182 12.72 29.21 -9.23
N GLY A 183 11.95 29.68 -10.21
CA GLY A 183 10.85 30.64 -10.00
C GLY A 183 9.50 30.04 -9.57
N SER A 184 9.29 28.72 -9.70
CA SER A 184 7.95 28.13 -9.46
C SER A 184 7.68 27.78 -7.99
N ALA A 185 8.70 27.35 -7.25
CA ALA A 185 8.52 26.77 -5.91
C ALA A 185 7.96 27.77 -4.88
N PHE A 186 8.27 29.07 -5.02
CA PHE A 186 7.88 30.10 -4.08
C PHE A 186 6.48 30.69 -4.32
N ARG A 187 5.88 30.49 -5.49
CA ARG A 187 4.56 31.09 -5.81
C ARG A 187 3.43 30.63 -4.89
N TYR A 188 3.56 29.45 -4.30
CA TYR A 188 2.53 28.85 -3.44
C TYR A 188 2.99 28.69 -2.00
N ALA A 189 4.06 29.36 -1.57
CA ALA A 189 4.56 29.22 -0.21
C ALA A 189 3.63 29.91 0.79
N LEU A 190 3.25 29.21 1.86
CA LEU A 190 2.47 29.77 2.97
C LEU A 190 3.41 30.29 4.03
N ASP A 191 3.06 31.37 4.72
CA ASP A 191 3.80 31.81 5.89
C ASP A 191 3.83 30.71 6.97
N LEU A 192 5.02 30.40 7.50
CA LEU A 192 5.20 29.35 8.50
C LEU A 192 4.61 29.76 9.86
N ASP A 193 4.53 31.05 10.14
CA ASP A 193 3.96 31.54 11.40
C ASP A 193 2.43 31.50 11.40
N ALA A 194 1.80 31.46 10.21
CA ALA A 194 0.36 31.28 10.04
C ALA A 194 -0.10 29.82 10.19
N LEU A 195 0.82 28.86 10.36
CA LEU A 195 0.48 27.43 10.51
C LEU A 195 0.38 27.04 12.00
N PRO A 196 -0.75 26.48 12.46
CA PRO A 196 -1.02 26.25 13.87
C PRO A 196 -0.20 25.12 14.50
N THR A 197 0.21 24.12 13.73
CA THR A 197 0.87 22.92 14.26
C THR A 197 2.30 22.75 13.75
N ALA A 198 3.17 22.16 14.57
CA ALA A 198 4.54 21.83 14.17
C ALA A 198 4.58 20.89 12.94
N ARG A 199 3.60 19.99 12.82
CA ARG A 199 3.47 19.07 11.69
C ARG A 199 3.10 19.79 10.39
N GLU A 200 2.18 20.76 10.43
CA GLU A 200 1.89 21.61 9.26
C GLU A 200 3.13 22.42 8.86
N LYS A 201 3.84 23.02 9.81
CA LYS A 201 5.11 23.74 9.53
C LYS A 201 6.16 22.83 8.88
N ALA A 202 6.28 21.58 9.34
CA ALA A 202 7.18 20.60 8.75
C ALA A 202 6.75 20.21 7.32
N ALA A 203 5.46 19.99 7.09
CA ALA A 203 4.92 19.70 5.77
C ALA A 203 5.16 20.87 4.79
N GLU A 204 4.95 22.11 5.22
CA GLU A 204 5.20 23.31 4.42
C GLU A 204 6.69 23.47 4.06
N ARG A 205 7.61 23.30 5.02
CA ARG A 205 9.06 23.30 4.74
C ARG A 205 9.43 22.25 3.70
N ARG A 206 8.84 21.06 3.81
CA ARG A 206 9.08 19.97 2.86
C ARG A 206 8.55 20.31 1.47
N LEU A 207 7.34 20.85 1.36
CA LEU A 207 6.78 21.29 0.07
C LEU A 207 7.63 22.38 -0.59
N ARG A 208 8.18 23.31 0.19
CA ARG A 208 9.15 24.31 -0.31
C ARG A 208 10.42 23.65 -0.83
N ALA A 209 10.96 22.67 -0.11
CA ALA A 209 12.18 21.97 -0.49
C ALA A 209 12.01 21.12 -1.77
N ILE A 210 10.87 20.44 -1.93
CA ILE A 210 10.59 19.63 -3.13
C ILE A 210 10.26 20.54 -4.32
N GLY A 211 9.52 21.62 -4.10
CA GLY A 211 9.02 22.51 -5.14
C GLY A 211 7.97 21.88 -6.07
N TYR A 212 7.58 22.64 -7.09
CA TYR A 212 6.57 22.28 -8.09
C TYR A 212 7.13 22.41 -9.52
N ALA A 213 7.89 21.40 -9.93
CA ALA A 213 8.21 21.17 -11.33
C ALA A 213 7.00 20.57 -12.04
N LYS A 214 6.76 20.92 -13.31
CA LYS A 214 5.72 20.29 -14.14
C LYS A 214 5.96 18.76 -14.15
N PRO A 215 4.91 17.91 -14.02
CA PRO A 215 3.47 18.23 -14.03
C PRO A 215 2.86 18.52 -12.64
N PHE A 216 3.66 18.62 -11.58
CA PHE A 216 3.14 18.74 -10.21
C PHE A 216 2.60 20.14 -9.92
N THR A 217 1.44 20.19 -9.27
CA THR A 217 0.77 21.39 -8.77
C THR A 217 0.24 21.12 -7.36
N PRO A 218 -0.06 22.15 -6.56
CA PRO A 218 -0.73 21.96 -5.27
C PRO A 218 -2.02 21.14 -5.39
N ALA A 219 -2.80 21.36 -6.46
CA ALA A 219 -4.05 20.64 -6.72
C ALA A 219 -3.84 19.15 -7.07
N SER A 220 -2.82 18.83 -7.89
CA SER A 220 -2.51 17.43 -8.20
C SER A 220 -1.98 16.68 -6.98
N ASP A 221 -1.13 17.32 -6.17
CA ASP A 221 -0.61 16.74 -4.94
C ASP A 221 -1.73 16.52 -3.91
N LEU A 222 -2.66 17.47 -3.76
CA LEU A 222 -3.82 17.33 -2.87
C LEU A 222 -4.68 16.12 -3.28
N LYS A 223 -5.00 16.01 -4.57
CA LYS A 223 -5.76 14.86 -5.11
C LYS A 223 -5.04 13.54 -4.88
N LEU A 224 -3.72 13.50 -5.05
CA LEU A 224 -2.89 12.32 -4.79
C LEU A 224 -2.98 11.90 -3.31
N VAL A 225 -2.79 12.85 -2.39
CA VAL A 225 -2.83 12.60 -0.94
C VAL A 225 -4.22 12.14 -0.50
N GLN A 226 -5.29 12.79 -0.98
CA GLN A 226 -6.67 12.39 -0.66
C GLN A 226 -7.03 11.00 -1.20
N ALA A 227 -6.63 10.67 -2.43
CA ALA A 227 -6.90 9.36 -3.01
C ALA A 227 -6.23 8.24 -2.20
N LEU A 228 -4.96 8.43 -1.81
CA LEU A 228 -4.22 7.45 -1.01
C LEU A 228 -4.73 7.37 0.43
N GLY A 229 -5.09 8.50 1.05
CA GLY A 229 -5.71 8.54 2.38
C GLY A 229 -7.08 7.83 2.42
N ALA A 230 -7.82 7.82 1.30
CA ALA A 230 -9.05 7.06 1.13
C ALA A 230 -8.82 5.55 0.84
N GLY A 231 -7.57 5.07 0.91
CA GLY A 231 -7.23 3.66 0.68
C GLY A 231 -7.18 3.23 -0.79
N LYS A 232 -7.19 4.17 -1.75
CA LYS A 232 -7.03 3.82 -3.17
C LYS A 232 -5.60 3.37 -3.46
N SER A 233 -5.43 2.49 -4.44
CA SER A 233 -4.10 2.10 -4.92
C SER A 233 -3.39 3.26 -5.62
N ILE A 234 -2.06 3.20 -5.69
CA ILE A 234 -1.26 4.22 -6.38
C ILE A 234 -1.64 4.35 -7.87
N ASP A 235 -2.00 3.25 -8.53
CA ASP A 235 -2.42 3.25 -9.94
C ASP A 235 -3.79 3.93 -10.13
N ALA A 236 -4.72 3.74 -9.18
CA ALA A 236 -6.00 4.44 -9.21
C ALA A 236 -5.81 5.94 -8.93
N ALA A 237 -4.95 6.29 -7.98
CA ALA A 237 -4.62 7.68 -7.65
C ALA A 237 -3.89 8.39 -8.81
N SER A 238 -2.95 7.73 -9.48
CA SER A 238 -2.20 8.30 -10.60
C SER A 238 -3.13 8.63 -11.78
N ARG A 239 -4.09 7.74 -12.10
CA ARG A 239 -5.13 8.00 -13.11
C ARG A 239 -5.97 9.24 -12.77
N SER A 240 -6.36 9.41 -11.51
CA SER A 240 -7.17 10.56 -11.09
C SER A 240 -6.43 11.91 -11.12
N THR A 241 -5.10 11.88 -11.12
CA THR A 241 -4.23 13.06 -11.11
C THR A 241 -3.63 13.38 -12.46
N GLY A 242 -3.79 12.50 -13.46
CA GLY A 242 -3.12 12.61 -14.77
C GLY A 242 -1.60 12.36 -14.70
N LEU A 243 -1.12 11.73 -13.64
CA LEU A 243 0.29 11.37 -13.45
C LEU A 243 0.55 9.93 -13.88
N SER A 244 1.77 9.63 -14.31
CA SER A 244 2.18 8.23 -14.46
C SER A 244 2.30 7.56 -13.07
N PRO A 245 2.09 6.23 -12.95
CA PRO A 245 2.25 5.54 -11.67
C PRO A 245 3.64 5.73 -11.03
N ALA A 246 4.69 5.78 -11.84
CA ALA A 246 6.06 6.02 -11.39
C ALA A 246 6.22 7.45 -10.81
N GLN A 247 5.67 8.45 -11.48
CA GLN A 247 5.67 9.84 -11.00
C GLN A 247 4.88 9.98 -9.70
N ALA A 248 3.68 9.39 -9.62
CA ALA A 248 2.85 9.42 -8.42
C ALA A 248 3.57 8.77 -7.23
N ARG A 249 4.22 7.61 -7.43
CA ARG A 249 4.98 6.93 -6.37
C ARG A 249 6.19 7.72 -5.90
N GLY A 250 6.96 8.27 -6.83
CA GLY A 250 8.11 9.14 -6.50
C GLY A 250 7.66 10.38 -5.74
N ARG A 251 6.59 11.03 -6.21
CA ARG A 251 6.02 12.21 -5.56
C ARG A 251 5.50 11.91 -4.17
N TRP A 252 4.77 10.80 -3.99
CA TRP A 252 4.27 10.38 -2.68
C TRP A 252 5.38 10.19 -1.65
N ARG A 253 6.45 9.48 -2.02
CA ARG A 253 7.62 9.27 -1.14
C ARG A 253 8.30 10.58 -0.77
N ALA A 254 8.38 11.53 -1.71
CA ALA A 254 8.94 12.84 -1.43
C ALA A 254 8.05 13.63 -0.46
N LEU A 255 6.73 13.62 -0.67
CA LEU A 255 5.76 14.33 0.17
C LEU A 255 5.68 13.77 1.60
N LEU A 256 5.73 12.45 1.75
CA LEU A 256 5.53 11.72 3.00
C LEU A 256 6.58 10.61 3.16
N PRO A 257 7.80 10.97 3.63
CA PRO A 257 8.83 9.98 3.97
C PRO A 257 8.38 9.06 5.12
N GLU A 258 7.62 9.60 6.07
CA GLU A 258 6.98 8.85 7.16
C GLU A 258 5.47 8.84 6.97
N VAL A 259 4.95 7.67 6.60
CA VAL A 259 3.53 7.47 6.29
C VAL A 259 2.75 7.24 7.58
N THR A 260 2.39 8.31 8.26
CA THR A 260 1.46 8.29 9.41
C THR A 260 0.17 9.06 9.08
N LEU A 261 -0.93 8.76 9.77
CA LEU A 261 -2.22 9.44 9.54
C LEU A 261 -2.14 10.93 9.88
N GLU A 262 -1.43 11.29 10.94
CA GLU A 262 -1.26 12.69 11.39
C GLU A 262 -0.44 13.49 10.38
N ASN A 263 0.62 12.89 9.82
CA ASN A 263 1.45 13.53 8.80
C ASN A 263 0.66 13.73 7.50
N GLN A 264 -0.17 12.75 7.12
CA GLN A 264 -1.06 12.87 5.96
C GLN A 264 -2.10 13.98 6.16
N ALA A 265 -2.75 14.04 7.31
CA ALA A 265 -3.74 15.07 7.64
C ALA A 265 -3.13 16.48 7.63
N ALA A 266 -1.95 16.66 8.24
CA ALA A 266 -1.23 17.92 8.23
C ALA A 266 -0.82 18.35 6.81
N LEU A 267 -0.31 17.42 6.00
CA LEU A 267 0.03 17.70 4.60
C LEU A 267 -1.21 18.10 3.78
N ALA A 268 -2.33 17.39 3.94
CA ALA A 268 -3.57 17.73 3.26
C ALA A 268 -4.08 19.12 3.65
N ALA A 269 -3.97 19.52 4.93
CA ALA A 269 -4.37 20.85 5.39
C ALA A 269 -3.53 21.96 4.74
N VAL A 270 -2.20 21.79 4.68
CA VAL A 270 -1.28 22.72 4.01
C VAL A 270 -1.56 22.79 2.50
N LEU A 271 -1.77 21.65 1.84
CA LEU A 271 -2.07 21.60 0.41
C LEU A 271 -3.39 22.29 0.06
N ASN A 272 -4.44 22.15 0.88
CA ASN A 272 -5.69 22.88 0.70
C ASN A 272 -5.45 24.41 0.73
N LYS A 273 -4.72 24.90 1.73
CA LYS A 273 -4.37 26.34 1.83
C LYS A 273 -3.59 26.81 0.59
N ARG A 274 -2.64 26.01 0.08
CA ARG A 274 -1.90 26.32 -1.15
C ARG A 274 -2.77 26.30 -2.41
N VAL A 275 -3.76 25.40 -2.47
CA VAL A 275 -4.73 25.35 -3.58
C VAL A 275 -5.60 26.60 -3.59
N GLU A 276 -6.05 27.09 -2.44
CA GLU A 276 -6.79 28.35 -2.36
C GLU A 276 -5.93 29.55 -2.78
N LEU A 277 -4.67 29.60 -2.33
CA LEU A 277 -3.73 30.65 -2.76
C LEU A 277 -3.48 30.62 -4.27
N ALA A 278 -3.43 29.44 -4.89
CA ALA A 278 -3.23 29.29 -6.33
C ALA A 278 -4.43 29.75 -7.19
N LYS A 279 -5.59 29.99 -6.58
CA LYS A 279 -6.79 30.54 -7.26
C LYS A 279 -6.81 32.08 -7.29
N GLN A 280 -5.99 32.73 -6.46
CA GLN A 280 -5.88 34.19 -6.39
C GLN A 280 -4.94 34.70 -7.47
#